data_AF-E1TH15-F1
#
_entry.id   AF-E1TH15-F1
#
_cell.length_a   1.000
_cell.length_b   1.000
_cell.length_c   1.000
_cell.angle_alpha   90.00
_cell.angle_beta   90.00
_cell.angle_gamma   90.00
#
_symmetry.space_group_name_H-M   'P 1'
#
loop_
_entity.id
_entity.type
_entity.pdbx_description
1 polymer ?
#
loop_
_entity_poly.entity_id
_entity_poly.type
_entity_poly.pdbx_seq_one_letter_code
_entity_poly.pdbx_strand_id
1 'polypeptide(L)'
;MRERLRLVARQMASRARVLVQEPLTAVRFRRTRWGLHCVSALKVIGMLAVAPCFAAPTEFAVVTQERPVKLPTDTGAHADFRTEWWYATGWLTTPDNKLLGFQITFFRSATGHDAADPSAFAPSQLIIAHAALSDPALGHLVHDQRIARQGFGLAYAKANNTDVKLDTWKIVRAADGHYDVTADAGEFALHLALTPTQPPLIQGERGYSRKGPRPEQASYYYSEPQLRVFGSVMRPSADGDSSQRPTVVTGVAWLDHEWSSTLLDTNAAGWDWLGANLSDGSALMAFKVRSRDGHAVWAHAALRDGAGRVTSFAPSEVDFTPRRMWRSPHTNTSYPVAMTVRTGALTWQLDPLMDDQELDSRQSTGAVYWEGATRVSRDGVEVGRAYLELTGYADALRIGGK
;
A
#
# COMPACT_ATOMS: atom_id res chain seq x y z
N MET A 1 -13.15 -31.47 31.13
CA MET A 1 -13.64 -30.48 30.12
C MET A 1 -14.66 -31.09 29.14
N ARG A 2 -15.59 -31.93 29.62
CA ARG A 2 -16.73 -32.47 28.83
C ARG A 2 -18.10 -32.18 29.46
N GLU A 3 -18.14 -31.42 30.55
CA GLU A 3 -19.40 -31.11 31.27
C GLU A 3 -19.90 -29.67 31.12
N ARG A 4 -19.12 -28.75 30.50
CA ARG A 4 -19.60 -27.38 30.24
C ARG A 4 -20.29 -27.19 28.88
N LEU A 5 -20.34 -28.22 28.03
CA LEU A 5 -21.02 -28.19 26.72
C LEU A 5 -22.47 -28.71 26.74
N ARG A 6 -23.00 -29.19 27.88
CA ARG A 6 -24.40 -29.65 27.99
C ARG A 6 -25.38 -28.61 28.53
N LEU A 7 -24.91 -27.42 28.93
CA LEU A 7 -25.75 -26.41 29.59
C LEU A 7 -26.28 -25.31 28.66
N VAL A 8 -25.68 -25.06 27.49
CA VAL A 8 -26.14 -24.00 26.57
C VAL A 8 -27.15 -24.52 25.53
N ALA A 9 -27.19 -25.84 25.28
CA ALA A 9 -28.11 -26.45 24.32
C ALA A 9 -29.55 -26.65 24.83
N ARG A 10 -29.87 -26.26 26.08
CA ARG A 10 -31.22 -26.43 26.68
C ARG A 10 -32.05 -25.16 26.79
N GLN A 11 -31.58 -24.02 26.27
CA GLN A 11 -32.30 -22.74 26.39
C GLN A 11 -33.04 -22.29 25.12
N MET A 12 -33.15 -23.14 24.10
CA MET A 12 -33.81 -22.84 22.81
C MET A 12 -35.07 -23.69 22.53
N ALA A 13 -35.62 -24.39 23.54
CA ALA A 13 -36.80 -25.23 23.34
C ALA A 13 -37.82 -25.09 24.48
N SER A 14 -38.50 -23.94 24.55
CA SER A 14 -39.74 -23.80 25.31
C SER A 14 -40.42 -22.48 24.96
N ARG A 15 -41.40 -22.55 24.05
CA ARG A 15 -42.67 -21.79 24.08
C ARG A 15 -43.40 -22.04 22.76
N ALA A 16 -44.08 -23.17 22.70
CA ALA A 16 -45.08 -23.44 21.66
C ALA A 16 -46.29 -24.13 22.30
N ARG A 17 -47.48 -23.67 21.87
CA ARG A 17 -48.85 -24.16 22.14
C ARG A 17 -49.50 -23.63 23.43
N VAL A 18 -50.78 -23.24 23.49
CA VAL A 18 -51.98 -23.36 22.61
C VAL A 18 -52.90 -22.16 22.99
N LEU A 19 -53.80 -21.60 22.15
CA LEU A 19 -55.26 -21.89 21.94
C LEU A 19 -55.85 -20.51 21.51
N VAL A 20 -56.64 -20.33 20.44
CA VAL A 20 -58.08 -20.64 20.29
C VAL A 20 -58.50 -20.31 18.85
N GLN A 21 -59.42 -21.12 18.30
CA GLN A 21 -60.14 -20.98 17.03
C GLN A 21 -61.11 -19.79 17.02
N GLU A 22 -61.37 -19.18 15.86
CA GLU A 22 -62.72 -18.88 15.31
C GLU A 22 -62.62 -18.13 13.97
N PRO A 23 -63.57 -18.32 13.02
CA PRO A 23 -63.45 -17.85 11.64
C PRO A 23 -64.09 -16.47 11.44
N LEU A 24 -63.42 -15.57 10.69
CA LEU A 24 -64.05 -14.33 10.26
C LEU A 24 -64.86 -14.54 8.98
N THR A 25 -66.16 -14.36 9.17
CA THR A 25 -67.27 -14.37 8.23
C THR A 25 -67.15 -13.29 7.15
N ALA A 26 -67.62 -13.64 5.95
CA ALA A 26 -67.81 -12.73 4.84
C ALA A 26 -68.86 -11.66 5.17
N VAL A 27 -68.48 -10.39 5.06
CA VAL A 27 -69.42 -9.26 5.12
C VAL A 27 -69.61 -8.70 3.71
N ARG A 28 -70.81 -8.93 3.16
CA ARG A 28 -71.35 -8.23 1.99
C ARG A 28 -71.57 -6.76 2.33
N PHE A 29 -70.95 -5.84 1.59
CA PHE A 29 -71.37 -4.44 1.59
C PHE A 29 -72.30 -4.14 0.42
N ARG A 30 -73.45 -3.56 0.77
CA ARG A 30 -74.57 -3.18 -0.09
C ARG A 30 -74.17 -2.07 -1.07
N ARG A 31 -74.71 -2.17 -2.28
CA ARG A 31 -74.84 -1.08 -3.25
C ARG A 31 -75.71 0.03 -2.65
N THR A 32 -75.19 1.26 -2.65
CA THR A 32 -76.02 2.46 -2.50
C THR A 32 -75.69 3.41 -3.65
N ARG A 33 -76.67 3.65 -4.52
CA ARG A 33 -76.67 4.65 -5.60
C ARG A 33 -76.88 6.03 -5.01
N TRP A 34 -75.93 6.94 -5.14
CA TRP A 34 -76.15 8.38 -4.93
C TRP A 34 -75.51 9.18 -6.06
N GLY A 35 -76.35 9.94 -6.77
CA GLY A 35 -76.07 11.29 -7.29
C GLY A 35 -75.06 11.46 -8.42
N LEU A 36 -75.56 11.67 -9.63
CA LEU A 36 -74.88 12.47 -10.65
C LEU A 36 -74.62 13.88 -10.10
N HIS A 37 -73.36 14.33 -10.11
CA HIS A 37 -73.03 15.72 -10.41
C HIS A 37 -71.77 15.78 -11.25
N CYS A 38 -71.96 16.22 -12.50
CA CYS A 38 -70.90 16.64 -13.40
C CYS A 38 -70.21 17.87 -12.83
N VAL A 39 -68.92 17.75 -12.49
CA VAL A 39 -67.97 18.86 -12.65
C VAL A 39 -66.72 18.28 -13.28
N SER A 40 -66.61 18.50 -14.58
CA SER A 40 -65.40 18.33 -15.38
C SER A 40 -64.32 19.28 -14.87
N ALA A 41 -63.39 18.74 -14.09
CA ALA A 41 -62.12 19.39 -13.78
C ALA A 41 -60.98 18.48 -14.29
N LEU A 42 -60.22 19.06 -15.21
CA LEU A 42 -59.12 18.49 -15.97
C LEU A 42 -58.09 17.82 -15.04
N LYS A 43 -58.02 16.48 -15.02
CA LYS A 43 -56.89 15.75 -14.41
C LYS A 43 -55.69 15.86 -15.36
N VAL A 44 -54.88 16.90 -15.20
CA VAL A 44 -53.51 16.89 -15.71
C VAL A 44 -52.73 15.91 -14.84
N ILE A 45 -52.66 14.65 -15.26
CA ILE A 45 -51.66 13.71 -14.75
C ILE A 45 -50.34 14.18 -15.37
N GLY A 46 -49.62 15.04 -14.63
CA GLY A 46 -48.23 15.32 -14.94
C GLY A 46 -47.45 14.03 -14.75
N MET A 47 -47.10 13.35 -15.84
CA MET A 47 -46.01 12.38 -15.85
C MET A 47 -44.75 13.17 -15.49
N LEU A 48 -44.38 13.20 -14.21
CA LEU A 48 -43.01 13.46 -13.81
C LEU A 48 -42.19 12.31 -14.38
N ALA A 49 -41.59 12.54 -15.55
CA ALA A 49 -40.46 11.77 -16.00
C ALA A 49 -39.35 12.00 -14.97
N VAL A 50 -39.28 11.13 -13.96
CA VAL A 50 -38.10 10.99 -13.12
C VAL A 50 -37.04 10.41 -14.05
N ALA A 51 -36.32 11.30 -14.73
CA ALA A 51 -35.08 10.91 -15.38
C ALA A 51 -34.20 10.32 -14.28
N PRO A 52 -33.77 9.06 -14.36
CA PRO A 52 -32.75 8.56 -13.46
C PRO A 52 -31.52 9.46 -13.65
N CYS A 53 -31.28 10.34 -12.68
CA CYS A 53 -30.03 11.06 -12.58
C CYS A 53 -29.00 10.02 -12.16
N PHE A 54 -28.43 9.33 -13.14
CA PHE A 54 -27.22 8.57 -12.89
C PHE A 54 -26.16 9.58 -12.45
N ALA A 55 -25.67 9.45 -11.21
CA ALA A 55 -24.56 10.24 -10.74
C ALA A 55 -23.42 10.13 -11.77
N ALA A 56 -22.87 11.28 -12.17
CA ALA A 56 -21.72 11.30 -13.06
C ALA A 56 -20.59 10.48 -12.40
N PRO A 57 -19.85 9.65 -13.17
CA PRO A 57 -18.74 8.90 -12.62
C PRO A 57 -17.73 9.85 -11.97
N THR A 58 -17.24 9.50 -10.77
CA THR A 58 -16.22 10.28 -10.07
C THR A 58 -14.97 10.41 -10.95
N GLU A 59 -14.62 11.65 -11.32
CA GLU A 59 -13.40 11.95 -12.07
C GLU A 59 -12.22 12.16 -11.13
N PHE A 60 -11.12 11.45 -11.36
CA PHE A 60 -9.88 11.62 -10.60
C PHE A 60 -8.94 12.63 -11.28
N ALA A 61 -8.17 13.35 -10.48
CA ALA A 61 -7.13 14.24 -10.97
C ALA A 61 -6.10 13.48 -11.83
N VAL A 62 -5.60 14.10 -12.89
CA VAL A 62 -4.61 13.50 -13.80
C VAL A 62 -3.20 13.99 -13.45
N VAL A 63 -2.22 13.13 -13.63
CA VAL A 63 -0.80 13.49 -13.48
C VAL A 63 -0.34 14.18 -14.76
N THR A 64 0.22 15.37 -14.64
CA THR A 64 0.66 16.19 -15.77
C THR A 64 2.03 16.81 -15.50
N GLN A 65 2.75 17.20 -16.55
CA GLN A 65 4.13 17.70 -16.42
C GLN A 65 4.20 19.16 -15.93
N GLU A 66 3.08 19.89 -16.00
CA GLU A 66 2.98 21.32 -15.67
C GLU A 66 2.93 21.58 -14.15
N ARG A 67 2.54 20.58 -13.34
CA ARG A 67 2.48 20.70 -11.88
C ARG A 67 3.69 20.00 -11.25
N PRO A 68 4.76 20.73 -10.88
CA PRO A 68 5.87 20.11 -10.17
C PRO A 68 5.47 19.71 -8.75
N VAL A 69 6.16 18.72 -8.19
CA VAL A 69 6.11 18.41 -6.75
C VAL A 69 6.72 19.58 -5.96
N LYS A 70 6.03 20.04 -4.93
CA LYS A 70 6.38 21.18 -4.08
C LYS A 70 6.35 20.79 -2.61
N LEU A 71 7.53 20.73 -2.01
CA LEU A 71 7.68 20.46 -0.58
C LEU A 71 7.77 21.77 0.22
N PRO A 72 7.17 21.85 1.42
CA PRO A 72 6.53 20.77 2.16
C PRO A 72 5.03 20.57 1.85
N THR A 73 4.42 21.31 0.93
CA THR A 73 2.97 21.21 0.66
C THR A 73 2.53 19.80 0.25
N ASP A 74 3.32 19.13 -0.60
CA ASP A 74 3.01 17.80 -1.11
C ASP A 74 3.52 16.66 -0.19
N THR A 75 3.80 16.94 1.09
CA THR A 75 4.08 15.86 2.07
C THR A 75 2.80 15.19 2.57
N GLY A 76 1.66 15.89 2.50
CA GLY A 76 0.36 15.35 2.87
C GLY A 76 -0.31 14.55 1.75
N ALA A 77 -1.49 14.02 2.07
CA ALA A 77 -2.24 13.16 1.16
C ALA A 77 -2.96 13.92 0.03
N HIS A 78 -2.93 13.36 -1.18
CA HIS A 78 -3.55 13.93 -2.38
C HIS A 78 -4.85 13.20 -2.75
N ALA A 79 -5.94 13.46 -2.01
CA ALA A 79 -7.18 12.69 -2.09
C ALA A 79 -7.90 12.69 -3.46
N ASP A 80 -7.62 13.69 -4.30
CA ASP A 80 -8.19 13.81 -5.66
C ASP A 80 -7.60 12.77 -6.63
N PHE A 81 -6.47 12.14 -6.29
CA PHE A 81 -5.84 11.09 -7.07
C PHE A 81 -6.33 9.71 -6.64
N ARG A 82 -6.43 8.79 -7.61
CA ARG A 82 -6.94 7.44 -7.33
C ARG A 82 -6.07 6.66 -6.35
N THR A 83 -4.76 6.80 -6.45
CA THR A 83 -3.78 5.99 -5.69
C THR A 83 -2.71 6.87 -5.07
N GLU A 84 -2.26 6.50 -3.87
CA GLU A 84 -1.15 7.14 -3.18
C GLU A 84 -0.43 6.16 -2.25
N TRP A 85 0.88 6.32 -2.10
CA TRP A 85 1.78 5.39 -1.43
C TRP A 85 2.69 6.15 -0.47
N TRP A 86 2.84 5.63 0.75
CA TRP A 86 3.94 5.95 1.67
C TRP A 86 4.69 4.66 1.95
N TYR A 87 5.90 4.54 1.42
CA TYR A 87 6.68 3.30 1.47
C TYR A 87 8.02 3.56 2.14
N ALA A 88 8.15 3.13 3.40
CA ALA A 88 9.40 3.24 4.14
C ALA A 88 10.10 1.88 4.21
N THR A 89 11.35 1.83 3.75
CA THR A 89 12.21 0.65 3.79
C THR A 89 13.49 0.96 4.53
N GLY A 90 14.11 -0.01 5.18
CA GLY A 90 15.37 0.26 5.83
C GLY A 90 16.08 -0.92 6.46
N TRP A 91 17.31 -0.65 6.84
CA TRP A 91 18.18 -1.57 7.55
C TRP A 91 18.39 -1.10 8.96
N LEU A 92 18.27 -2.03 9.91
CA LEU A 92 18.48 -1.81 11.32
C LEU A 92 19.69 -2.61 11.79
N THR A 93 20.37 -2.07 12.78
CA THR A 93 21.48 -2.70 13.50
C THR A 93 21.14 -2.72 14.97
N THR A 94 21.16 -3.91 15.56
CA THR A 94 20.96 -4.14 16.99
C THR A 94 22.26 -3.85 17.77
N PRO A 95 22.22 -3.77 19.12
CA PRO A 95 23.41 -3.51 19.93
C PRO A 95 24.46 -4.63 19.82
N ASP A 96 24.04 -5.86 19.49
CA ASP A 96 24.91 -7.01 19.21
C ASP A 96 25.32 -7.12 17.72
N ASN A 97 25.19 -6.04 16.95
CA ASN A 97 25.58 -5.92 15.53
C ASN A 97 24.84 -6.87 14.57
N LYS A 98 23.67 -7.37 14.96
CA LYS A 98 22.81 -8.12 14.03
C LYS A 98 22.09 -7.14 13.11
N LEU A 99 21.95 -7.55 11.85
CA LEU A 99 21.27 -6.79 10.83
C LEU A 99 19.85 -7.29 10.67
N LEU A 100 18.91 -6.35 10.64
CA LEU A 100 17.51 -6.60 10.34
C LEU A 100 17.10 -5.72 9.14
N GLY A 101 16.20 -6.24 8.31
CA GLY A 101 15.43 -5.41 7.37
C GLY A 101 14.09 -5.05 7.97
N PHE A 102 13.54 -3.88 7.62
CA PHE A 102 12.13 -3.60 7.80
C PHE A 102 11.54 -2.89 6.58
N GLN A 103 10.24 -3.08 6.38
CA GLN A 103 9.46 -2.16 5.58
C GLN A 103 8.11 -1.88 6.25
N ILE A 104 7.56 -0.70 5.97
CA ILE A 104 6.17 -0.36 6.23
C ILE A 104 5.62 0.42 5.04
N THR A 105 4.47 -0.03 4.55
CA THR A 105 3.78 0.56 3.41
C THR A 105 2.38 0.96 3.83
N PHE A 106 1.98 2.18 3.47
CA PHE A 106 0.58 2.58 3.42
C PHE A 106 0.20 2.88 1.97
N PHE A 107 -0.92 2.31 1.53
CA PHE A 107 -1.53 2.57 0.25
C PHE A 107 -2.93 3.13 0.45
N ARG A 108 -3.22 4.27 -0.19
CA ARG A 108 -4.59 4.78 -0.31
C ARG A 108 -5.11 4.46 -1.71
N SER A 109 -6.31 3.89 -1.76
CA SER A 109 -7.08 3.75 -3.01
C SER A 109 -8.44 4.40 -2.89
N ALA A 110 -8.73 5.34 -3.78
CA ALA A 110 -10.10 5.79 -4.02
C ALA A 110 -10.87 4.70 -4.77
N THR A 111 -12.12 4.44 -4.36
CA THR A 111 -12.94 3.36 -4.97
C THR A 111 -13.80 3.86 -6.13
N GLY A 112 -13.86 5.18 -6.34
CA GLY A 112 -14.78 5.81 -7.28
C GLY A 112 -16.22 5.85 -6.79
N HIS A 113 -16.46 5.52 -5.51
CA HIS A 113 -17.77 5.75 -4.88
C HIS A 113 -18.16 7.22 -4.97
N ASP A 114 -19.46 7.49 -5.07
CA ASP A 114 -19.99 8.84 -5.20
C ASP A 114 -19.59 9.68 -3.97
N ALA A 115 -18.84 10.76 -4.22
CA ALA A 115 -18.41 11.67 -3.16
C ALA A 115 -19.59 12.42 -2.51
N ALA A 116 -20.74 12.48 -3.18
CA ALA A 116 -21.96 13.07 -2.63
C ALA A 116 -22.73 12.12 -1.68
N ASP A 117 -22.34 10.84 -1.56
CA ASP A 117 -22.95 9.94 -0.58
C ASP A 117 -22.63 10.42 0.85
N PRO A 118 -23.64 10.82 1.65
CA PRO A 118 -23.41 11.34 3.00
C PRO A 118 -23.09 10.24 4.02
N SER A 119 -23.13 8.96 3.63
CA SER A 119 -22.91 7.83 4.53
C SER A 119 -21.47 7.82 5.05
N ALA A 120 -21.32 7.88 6.38
CA ALA A 120 -20.03 7.67 7.04
C ALA A 120 -19.43 6.27 6.81
N PHE A 121 -20.20 5.31 6.29
CA PHE A 121 -19.75 3.96 5.95
C PHE A 121 -19.44 3.78 4.45
N ALA A 122 -19.66 4.81 3.62
CA ALA A 122 -19.34 4.78 2.20
C ALA A 122 -17.84 4.45 2.02
N PRO A 123 -17.49 3.44 1.20
CA PRO A 123 -16.11 3.02 1.02
C PRO A 123 -15.36 3.96 0.06
N SER A 124 -15.50 5.28 0.15
CA SER A 124 -14.96 6.22 -0.84
C SER A 124 -13.44 6.14 -0.96
N GLN A 125 -12.77 5.87 0.16
CA GLN A 125 -11.33 5.67 0.24
C GLN A 125 -11.04 4.41 1.07
N LEU A 126 -10.09 3.61 0.60
CA LEU A 126 -9.49 2.50 1.32
C LEU A 126 -8.08 2.88 1.74
N ILE A 127 -7.73 2.61 3.00
CA ILE A 127 -6.37 2.63 3.50
C ILE A 127 -5.95 1.18 3.69
N ILE A 128 -4.86 0.81 3.04
CA ILE A 128 -4.23 -0.50 3.11
C ILE A 128 -2.85 -0.31 3.72
N ALA A 129 -2.42 -1.23 4.58
CA ALA A 129 -1.08 -1.20 5.13
C ALA A 129 -0.49 -2.59 5.25
N HIS A 130 0.80 -2.72 5.01
CA HIS A 130 1.57 -3.91 5.36
C HIS A 130 2.91 -3.50 5.96
N ALA A 131 3.36 -4.27 6.94
CA ALA A 131 4.64 -4.07 7.58
C ALA A 131 5.34 -5.42 7.66
N ALA A 132 6.66 -5.40 7.61
CA ALA A 132 7.44 -6.61 7.70
C ALA A 132 8.78 -6.37 8.38
N LEU A 133 9.30 -7.46 8.96
CA LEU A 133 10.61 -7.54 9.58
C LEU A 133 11.37 -8.74 9.02
N SER A 134 12.56 -8.46 8.48
CA SER A 134 13.50 -9.45 7.96
C SER A 134 14.58 -9.72 9.01
N ASP A 135 14.45 -10.82 9.77
CA ASP A 135 15.49 -11.30 10.69
C ASP A 135 16.11 -12.61 10.14
N PRO A 136 17.38 -12.62 9.73
CA PRO A 136 18.06 -13.82 9.26
C PRO A 136 18.01 -15.01 10.22
N ALA A 137 17.84 -14.76 11.52
CA ALA A 137 17.70 -15.83 12.52
C ALA A 137 16.36 -16.60 12.39
N LEU A 138 15.34 -15.98 11.80
CA LEU A 138 14.04 -16.62 11.52
C LEU A 138 14.02 -17.31 10.15
N GLY A 139 14.84 -16.84 9.22
CA GLY A 139 14.99 -17.42 7.88
C GLY A 139 13.80 -17.21 6.93
N HIS A 140 12.78 -16.46 7.36
CA HIS A 140 11.61 -16.06 6.57
C HIS A 140 11.09 -14.70 7.02
N LEU A 141 10.32 -14.03 6.16
CA LEU A 141 9.71 -12.73 6.48
C LEU A 141 8.63 -12.91 7.54
N VAL A 142 8.68 -12.07 8.58
CA VAL A 142 7.56 -11.91 9.50
C VAL A 142 6.82 -10.66 9.05
N HIS A 143 5.53 -10.79 8.78
CA HIS A 143 4.75 -9.69 8.24
C HIS A 143 3.32 -9.69 8.77
N ASP A 144 2.68 -8.55 8.66
CA ASP A 144 1.26 -8.37 8.96
C ASP A 144 0.68 -7.36 7.95
N GLN A 145 -0.63 -7.42 7.74
CA GLN A 145 -1.32 -6.64 6.71
C GLN A 145 -2.73 -6.27 7.17
N ARG A 146 -3.18 -5.08 6.77
CA ARG A 146 -4.46 -4.52 7.19
C ARG A 146 -5.10 -3.75 6.05
N ILE A 147 -6.43 -3.74 6.03
CA ILE A 147 -7.23 -2.93 5.11
C ILE A 147 -8.43 -2.37 5.87
N ALA A 148 -8.70 -1.09 5.68
CA ALA A 148 -9.84 -0.42 6.28
C ALA A 148 -10.40 0.64 5.34
N ARG A 149 -11.71 0.86 5.43
CA ARG A 149 -12.33 2.06 4.87
C ARG A 149 -11.85 3.26 5.67
N GLN A 150 -11.53 4.36 5.00
CA GLN A 150 -11.26 5.62 5.66
C GLN A 150 -12.50 6.05 6.47
N GLY A 151 -12.28 6.51 7.70
CA GLY A 151 -13.35 7.00 8.57
C GLY A 151 -13.17 6.65 10.05
N PHE A 152 -14.09 7.17 10.87
CA PHE A 152 -14.24 6.87 12.29
C PHE A 152 -12.97 7.08 13.15
N GLY A 153 -11.98 7.83 12.65
CA GLY A 153 -10.68 8.03 13.31
C GLY A 153 -9.77 6.80 13.37
N LEU A 154 -10.21 5.69 12.77
CA LEU A 154 -9.48 4.42 12.73
C LEU A 154 -8.55 4.34 11.53
N ALA A 155 -8.98 4.83 10.37
CA ALA A 155 -8.16 4.87 9.17
C ALA A 155 -8.29 6.21 8.45
N TYR A 156 -7.17 6.80 8.06
CA TYR A 156 -7.13 8.07 7.31
C TYR A 156 -5.76 8.33 6.68
N ALA A 157 -5.73 9.23 5.71
CA ALA A 157 -4.55 9.95 5.27
C ALA A 157 -4.88 11.46 5.19
N LYS A 158 -4.15 12.32 5.91
CA LYS A 158 -4.48 13.76 5.99
C LYS A 158 -3.75 14.57 4.92
N ALA A 159 -4.41 15.59 4.39
CA ALA A 159 -3.88 16.40 3.28
C ALA A 159 -2.80 17.41 3.67
N ASN A 160 -2.73 17.84 4.94
CA ASN A 160 -1.88 18.97 5.34
C ASN A 160 -0.40 18.59 5.58
N ASN A 161 -0.14 17.32 5.87
CA ASN A 161 1.18 16.79 6.21
C ASN A 161 1.11 15.26 6.16
N THR A 162 2.26 14.58 6.14
CA THR A 162 2.26 13.12 6.26
C THR A 162 1.71 12.73 7.64
N ASP A 163 0.47 12.26 7.66
CA ASP A 163 -0.21 11.68 8.81
C ASP A 163 -1.18 10.66 8.25
N VAL A 164 -0.66 9.44 8.08
CA VAL A 164 -1.39 8.28 7.57
C VAL A 164 -1.49 7.26 8.67
N LYS A 165 -2.70 6.72 8.86
CA LYS A 165 -3.04 5.83 9.97
C LYS A 165 -3.97 4.73 9.52
N LEU A 166 -3.75 3.53 10.06
CA LEU A 166 -4.67 2.40 10.03
C LEU A 166 -4.61 1.66 11.38
N ASP A 167 -5.66 1.81 12.16
CA ASP A 167 -5.77 1.30 13.53
C ASP A 167 -4.62 1.81 14.43
N THR A 168 -3.75 0.96 14.96
CA THR A 168 -2.59 1.41 15.74
C THR A 168 -1.40 1.82 14.88
N TRP A 169 -1.41 1.46 13.59
CA TRP A 169 -0.29 1.70 12.70
C TRP A 169 -0.35 3.12 12.13
N LYS A 170 0.80 3.79 12.07
CA LYS A 170 0.88 5.16 11.53
C LYS A 170 2.28 5.55 11.07
N ILE A 171 2.33 6.49 10.13
CA ILE A 171 3.50 7.31 9.81
C ILE A 171 3.08 8.78 9.97
N VAL A 172 3.76 9.50 10.85
CA VAL A 172 3.50 10.92 11.12
C VAL A 172 4.78 11.71 10.94
N ARG A 173 4.75 12.76 10.11
CA ARG A 173 5.87 13.68 9.97
C ARG A 173 5.78 14.79 11.01
N ALA A 174 6.76 14.88 11.89
CA ALA A 174 6.86 15.93 12.88
C ALA A 174 7.24 17.30 12.27
N ALA A 175 7.15 18.36 13.07
CA ALA A 175 7.40 19.73 12.61
C ALA A 175 8.86 19.98 12.18
N ASP A 176 9.81 19.28 12.78
CA ASP A 176 11.24 19.29 12.42
C ASP A 176 11.56 18.36 11.23
N GLY A 177 10.56 17.65 10.70
CA GLY A 177 10.64 16.83 9.50
C GLY A 177 10.97 15.36 9.70
N HIS A 178 11.21 14.88 10.94
CA HIS A 178 11.36 13.44 11.16
C HIS A 178 10.00 12.73 11.04
N TYR A 179 10.04 11.42 10.75
CA TYR A 179 8.86 10.57 10.68
C TYR A 179 8.80 9.66 11.89
N ASP A 180 7.73 9.76 12.68
CA ASP A 180 7.38 8.78 13.70
C ASP A 180 6.60 7.63 13.04
N VAL A 181 7.17 6.43 13.14
CA VAL A 181 6.61 5.19 12.61
C VAL A 181 6.18 4.31 13.77
N THR A 182 4.93 3.86 13.73
CA THR A 182 4.40 2.86 14.66
C THR A 182 3.73 1.76 13.85
N ALA A 183 4.12 0.51 14.08
CA ALA A 183 3.38 -0.66 13.62
C ALA A 183 3.40 -1.72 14.73
N ASP A 184 2.25 -1.92 15.38
CA ASP A 184 2.06 -3.01 16.36
C ASP A 184 1.41 -4.19 15.63
N ALA A 185 2.24 -5.09 15.10
CA ALA A 185 1.81 -6.29 14.42
C ALA A 185 1.59 -7.45 15.42
N GLY A 186 1.01 -8.55 14.94
CA GLY A 186 0.76 -9.72 15.79
C GLY A 186 2.01 -10.34 16.42
N GLU A 187 3.10 -10.44 15.65
CA GLU A 187 4.33 -11.15 16.07
C GLU A 187 5.55 -10.24 16.25
N PHE A 188 5.44 -8.97 15.84
CA PHE A 188 6.52 -8.00 15.90
C PHE A 188 5.98 -6.58 16.10
N ALA A 189 6.85 -5.64 16.46
CA ALA A 189 6.48 -4.23 16.48
C ALA A 189 7.63 -3.36 15.99
N LEU A 190 7.30 -2.27 15.30
CA LEU A 190 8.23 -1.24 14.85
C LEU A 190 7.85 0.08 15.51
N HIS A 191 8.72 0.62 16.36
CA HIS A 191 8.59 1.96 16.96
C HIS A 191 9.84 2.76 16.59
N LEU A 192 9.80 3.45 15.46
CA LEU A 192 10.98 4.04 14.83
C LEU A 192 10.79 5.53 14.58
N ALA A 193 11.84 6.31 14.77
CA ALA A 193 11.97 7.66 14.24
C ALA A 193 12.91 7.63 13.03
N LEU A 194 12.45 8.16 11.88
CA LEU A 194 13.23 8.29 10.65
C LEU A 194 13.54 9.77 10.43
N THR A 195 14.80 10.17 10.69
CA THR A 195 15.21 11.59 10.60
C THR A 195 15.91 11.88 9.27
N PRO A 196 15.43 12.85 8.48
CA PRO A 196 16.12 13.28 7.27
C PRO A 196 17.55 13.74 7.54
N THR A 197 18.48 13.33 6.67
CA THR A 197 19.89 13.78 6.72
C THR A 197 20.30 14.54 5.47
N GLN A 198 19.45 14.54 4.45
CA GLN A 198 19.67 15.17 3.16
C GLN A 198 18.35 15.76 2.63
N PRO A 199 18.39 16.67 1.65
CA PRO A 199 17.18 17.10 0.95
C PRO A 199 16.45 15.93 0.29
N PRO A 200 15.12 16.01 0.12
CA PRO A 200 14.36 15.05 -0.69
C PRO A 200 14.91 14.92 -2.11
N LEU A 201 14.87 13.72 -2.67
CA LEU A 201 15.20 13.40 -4.04
C LEU A 201 13.90 13.44 -4.87
N ILE A 202 13.71 14.53 -5.61
CA ILE A 202 12.58 14.66 -6.54
C ILE A 202 12.83 13.74 -7.75
N GLN A 203 11.91 12.81 -8.00
CA GLN A 203 12.05 11.82 -9.07
C GLN A 203 11.56 12.37 -10.42
N GLY A 204 12.01 11.76 -11.51
CA GLY A 204 11.61 12.16 -12.86
C GLY A 204 11.86 13.64 -13.16
N GLU A 205 10.97 14.25 -13.94
CA GLU A 205 11.06 15.66 -14.29
C GLU A 205 10.26 16.52 -13.30
N ARG A 206 10.96 17.08 -12.29
CA ARG A 206 10.34 17.91 -11.23
C ARG A 206 9.21 17.19 -10.48
N GLY A 207 9.32 15.86 -10.35
CA GLY A 207 8.35 15.02 -9.66
C GLY A 207 7.43 14.26 -10.61
N TYR A 208 7.32 14.68 -11.88
CA TYR A 208 6.62 13.92 -12.90
C TYR A 208 7.47 12.71 -13.32
N SER A 209 7.13 11.53 -12.80
CA SER A 209 7.85 10.28 -13.02
C SER A 209 7.03 9.35 -13.91
N ARG A 210 7.51 9.11 -15.14
CA ARG A 210 6.86 8.19 -16.08
C ARG A 210 7.13 6.75 -15.69
N LYS A 211 6.10 5.92 -15.78
CA LYS A 211 6.10 4.47 -15.55
C LYS A 211 5.60 3.66 -16.76
N GLY A 212 5.48 4.30 -17.92
CA GLY A 212 5.03 3.69 -19.15
C GLY A 212 5.34 4.53 -20.41
N PRO A 213 5.16 3.93 -21.60
CA PRO A 213 5.44 4.60 -22.87
C PRO A 213 4.51 5.78 -23.17
N ARG A 214 3.31 5.83 -22.58
CA ARG A 214 2.36 6.93 -22.79
C ARG A 214 2.50 8.02 -21.71
N PRO A 215 2.32 9.31 -22.03
CA PRO A 215 2.51 10.41 -21.06
C PRO A 215 1.59 10.32 -19.82
N GLU A 216 0.38 9.79 -19.95
CA GLU A 216 -0.55 9.63 -18.83
C GLU A 216 -0.12 8.51 -17.86
N GLN A 217 0.81 7.64 -18.27
CA GLN A 217 1.37 6.59 -17.42
C GLN A 217 2.51 7.16 -16.59
N ALA A 218 2.13 8.01 -15.65
CA ALA A 218 3.04 8.70 -14.76
C ALA A 218 2.46 8.82 -13.36
N SER A 219 3.35 9.14 -12.43
CA SER A 219 3.03 9.49 -11.05
C SER A 219 3.75 10.78 -10.68
N TYR A 220 3.20 11.49 -9.70
CA TYR A 220 4.02 12.45 -8.94
C TYR A 220 4.79 11.68 -7.88
N TYR A 221 6.09 11.95 -7.77
CA TYR A 221 6.97 11.08 -7.00
C TYR A 221 8.20 11.82 -6.44
N TYR A 222 8.45 11.65 -5.16
CA TYR A 222 9.72 12.00 -4.53
C TYR A 222 10.11 10.95 -3.48
N SER A 223 11.38 10.98 -3.11
CA SER A 223 11.95 10.11 -2.08
C SER A 223 12.66 10.92 -1.01
N GLU A 224 12.70 10.43 0.22
CA GLU A 224 13.62 10.89 1.26
C GLU A 224 14.62 9.75 1.55
N PRO A 225 15.82 9.78 0.91
CA PRO A 225 16.84 8.78 1.15
C PRO A 225 17.66 9.12 2.42
N GLN A 226 18.51 8.19 2.83
CA GLN A 226 19.49 8.36 3.90
C GLN A 226 18.84 8.81 5.24
N LEU A 227 17.60 8.40 5.49
CA LEU A 227 16.92 8.69 6.74
C LEU A 227 17.64 7.96 7.87
N ARG A 228 18.15 8.69 8.86
CA ARG A 228 18.74 8.06 10.04
C ARG A 228 17.64 7.46 10.90
N VAL A 229 17.77 6.20 11.26
CA VAL A 229 16.79 5.48 12.07
C VAL A 229 17.27 5.37 13.52
N PHE A 230 16.37 5.64 14.46
CA PHE A 230 16.52 5.33 15.87
C PHE A 230 15.19 4.85 16.43
N GLY A 231 15.18 3.87 17.33
CA GLY A 231 13.96 3.43 17.98
C GLY A 231 14.09 2.04 18.56
N SER A 232 13.00 1.27 18.53
CA SER A 232 12.98 -0.11 19.00
C SER A 232 12.17 -1.03 18.09
N VAL A 233 12.54 -2.31 18.14
CA VAL A 233 11.83 -3.39 17.48
C VAL A 233 11.51 -4.50 18.49
N MET A 234 10.28 -4.97 18.47
CA MET A 234 9.90 -6.25 19.08
C MET A 234 9.94 -7.31 17.98
N ARG A 235 10.61 -8.43 18.22
CA ARG A 235 10.80 -9.53 17.26
C ARG A 235 10.02 -10.75 17.73
N PRO A 236 9.63 -11.71 16.89
CA PRO A 236 9.02 -12.95 17.36
C PRO A 236 9.89 -13.68 18.38
N SER A 237 9.24 -14.37 19.33
CA SER A 237 9.91 -15.16 20.36
C SER A 237 10.27 -16.53 19.79
N ALA A 238 11.53 -16.94 19.92
CA ALA A 238 11.94 -18.28 19.53
C ALA A 238 11.24 -19.38 20.39
N ASP A 239 10.87 -19.05 21.63
CA ASP A 239 10.35 -20.02 22.62
C ASP A 239 8.91 -19.72 23.09
N GLY A 240 8.21 -18.79 22.44
CA GLY A 240 6.84 -18.39 22.83
C GLY A 240 6.75 -17.65 24.18
N ASP A 241 7.88 -17.26 24.78
CA ASP A 241 7.89 -16.40 25.97
C ASP A 241 7.37 -15.00 25.61
N SER A 242 6.27 -14.60 26.27
CA SER A 242 5.61 -13.30 26.12
C SER A 242 6.33 -12.16 26.85
N SER A 243 7.48 -12.42 27.49
CA SER A 243 8.28 -11.42 28.20
C SER A 243 9.13 -10.50 27.30
N GLN A 244 8.85 -10.48 25.99
CA GLN A 244 9.71 -9.83 25.01
C GLN A 244 9.88 -8.35 25.27
N ARG A 245 11.12 -7.96 25.54
CA ARG A 245 11.49 -6.55 25.64
C ARG A 245 11.82 -6.00 24.24
N PRO A 246 11.39 -4.77 23.92
CA PRO A 246 11.84 -4.08 22.73
C PRO A 246 13.37 -4.03 22.67
N THR A 247 13.94 -4.38 21.52
CA THR A 247 15.37 -4.23 21.22
C THR A 247 15.60 -2.85 20.64
N VAL A 248 16.45 -2.03 21.27
CA VAL A 248 16.83 -0.72 20.72
C VAL A 248 17.64 -0.92 19.45
N VAL A 249 17.36 -0.13 18.42
CA VAL A 249 18.00 -0.23 17.11
C VAL A 249 18.44 1.13 16.60
N THR A 250 19.47 1.11 15.76
CA THR A 250 19.86 2.24 14.90
C THR A 250 19.86 1.77 13.45
N GLY A 251 19.84 2.69 12.48
CA GLY A 251 19.80 2.26 11.08
C GLY A 251 19.77 3.37 10.06
N VAL A 252 19.53 2.97 8.81
CA VAL A 252 19.33 3.88 7.68
C VAL A 252 18.12 3.39 6.89
N ALA A 253 17.22 4.31 6.57
CA ALA A 253 15.98 4.06 5.84
C ALA A 253 15.85 4.96 4.60
N TRP A 254 14.84 4.63 3.82
CA TRP A 254 14.39 5.31 2.63
C TRP A 254 12.87 5.47 2.75
N LEU A 255 12.34 6.62 2.39
CA LEU A 255 10.89 6.83 2.25
C LEU A 255 10.57 7.22 0.82
N ASP A 256 9.58 6.57 0.23
CA ASP A 256 8.94 6.99 -1.01
C ASP A 256 7.55 7.53 -0.75
N HIS A 257 7.20 8.60 -1.47
CA HIS A 257 5.86 9.15 -1.52
C HIS A 257 5.44 9.36 -2.98
N GLU A 258 4.47 8.58 -3.43
CA GLU A 258 4.02 8.53 -4.82
C GLU A 258 2.50 8.61 -4.93
N TRP A 259 1.97 9.44 -5.84
CA TRP A 259 0.52 9.49 -6.12
C TRP A 259 0.19 9.58 -7.61
N SER A 260 -0.88 8.92 -8.03
CA SER A 260 -1.34 8.89 -9.43
C SER A 260 -2.79 8.46 -9.58
N SER A 261 -3.38 8.69 -10.75
CA SER A 261 -4.70 8.16 -11.12
C SER A 261 -4.66 7.09 -12.21
N THR A 262 -3.48 6.84 -12.76
CA THR A 262 -3.25 5.84 -13.82
C THR A 262 -2.66 4.58 -13.19
N LEU A 263 -3.35 3.45 -13.40
CA LEU A 263 -2.84 2.13 -13.08
C LEU A 263 -1.67 1.77 -14.02
N LEU A 264 -0.96 0.68 -13.76
CA LEU A 264 0.06 0.18 -14.67
C LEU A 264 -0.52 -0.12 -16.07
N ASP A 265 0.36 -0.16 -17.07
CA ASP A 265 -0.01 -0.56 -18.43
C ASP A 265 -0.71 -1.93 -18.42
N THR A 266 -1.67 -2.14 -19.31
CA THR A 266 -2.42 -3.41 -19.41
C THR A 266 -1.53 -4.59 -19.82
N ASN A 267 -0.38 -4.32 -20.43
CA ASN A 267 0.62 -5.34 -20.76
C ASN A 267 1.60 -5.61 -19.61
N ALA A 268 1.57 -4.81 -18.54
CA ALA A 268 2.43 -5.01 -17.39
C ALA A 268 2.00 -6.24 -16.58
N ALA A 269 2.98 -7.05 -16.19
CA ALA A 269 2.82 -8.13 -15.22
C ALA A 269 3.12 -7.65 -13.79
N GLY A 270 4.08 -6.74 -13.63
CA GLY A 270 4.48 -6.19 -12.33
C GLY A 270 5.72 -5.32 -12.48
N TRP A 271 6.41 -5.02 -11.39
CA TRP A 271 7.64 -4.24 -11.40
C TRP A 271 8.74 -4.85 -10.52
N ASP A 272 9.98 -4.53 -10.87
CA ASP A 272 11.14 -4.64 -9.99
C ASP A 272 11.48 -3.21 -9.58
N TRP A 273 11.60 -2.93 -8.27
CA TRP A 273 11.97 -1.62 -7.75
C TRP A 273 13.13 -1.74 -6.78
N LEU A 274 14.02 -0.74 -6.79
CA LEU A 274 15.21 -0.64 -5.95
C LEU A 274 15.32 0.78 -5.38
N GLY A 275 15.44 0.88 -4.06
CA GLY A 275 15.87 2.11 -3.36
C GLY A 275 17.10 1.81 -2.52
N ALA A 276 18.23 2.46 -2.83
CA ALA A 276 19.53 2.18 -2.23
C ALA A 276 20.16 3.40 -1.57
N ASN A 277 20.54 3.23 -0.31
CA ASN A 277 21.39 4.14 0.45
C ASN A 277 22.84 3.68 0.30
N LEU A 278 23.66 4.49 -0.36
CA LEU A 278 25.08 4.19 -0.58
C LEU A 278 25.94 4.76 0.55
N SER A 279 27.05 4.07 0.85
CA SER A 279 27.94 4.35 1.98
C SER A 279 28.65 5.71 1.90
N ASP A 280 28.76 6.28 0.70
CA ASP A 280 29.33 7.62 0.47
C ASP A 280 28.30 8.76 0.59
N GLY A 281 27.07 8.43 1.00
CA GLY A 281 25.94 9.36 1.07
C GLY A 281 25.15 9.49 -0.22
N SER A 282 25.56 8.85 -1.31
CA SER A 282 24.79 8.80 -2.56
C SER A 282 23.47 8.02 -2.37
N ALA A 283 22.52 8.26 -3.27
CA ALA A 283 21.21 7.61 -3.27
C ALA A 283 20.83 7.17 -4.68
N LEU A 284 20.43 5.91 -4.84
CA LEU A 284 19.99 5.33 -6.11
C LEU A 284 18.56 4.84 -5.98
N MET A 285 17.67 5.33 -6.85
CA MET A 285 16.38 4.70 -7.11
C MET A 285 16.39 4.13 -8.53
N ALA A 286 15.90 2.92 -8.72
CA ALA A 286 15.74 2.32 -10.03
C ALA A 286 14.50 1.42 -10.07
N PHE A 287 13.83 1.35 -11.21
CA PHE A 287 12.76 0.38 -11.40
C PHE A 287 12.65 -0.08 -12.86
N LYS A 288 11.99 -1.23 -13.03
CA LYS A 288 11.60 -1.83 -14.31
C LYS A 288 10.15 -2.29 -14.21
N VAL A 289 9.27 -1.73 -15.03
CA VAL A 289 7.93 -2.28 -15.26
C VAL A 289 8.04 -3.38 -16.30
N ARG A 290 7.67 -4.60 -15.94
CA ARG A 290 7.84 -5.79 -16.78
C ARG A 290 6.55 -6.15 -17.49
N SER A 291 6.65 -6.58 -18.74
CA SER A 291 5.58 -7.30 -19.44
C SER A 291 5.55 -8.77 -19.01
N ARG A 292 4.50 -9.51 -19.45
CA ARG A 292 4.32 -10.93 -19.12
C ARG A 292 5.44 -11.85 -19.64
N ASP A 293 6.14 -11.44 -20.69
CA ASP A 293 7.32 -12.13 -21.23
C ASP A 293 8.64 -11.71 -20.53
N GLY A 294 8.57 -10.82 -19.52
CA GLY A 294 9.72 -10.35 -18.74
C GLY A 294 10.47 -9.17 -19.35
N HIS A 295 10.12 -8.72 -20.57
CA HIS A 295 10.71 -7.52 -21.17
C HIS A 295 10.29 -6.24 -20.43
N ALA A 296 11.08 -5.18 -20.57
CA ALA A 296 10.74 -3.89 -19.97
C ALA A 296 9.65 -3.20 -20.83
N VAL A 297 8.49 -2.93 -20.23
CA VAL A 297 7.52 -1.95 -20.76
C VAL A 297 8.06 -0.54 -20.53
N TRP A 298 8.70 -0.33 -19.38
CA TRP A 298 9.35 0.90 -19.00
C TRP A 298 10.45 0.63 -17.98
N ALA A 299 11.46 1.49 -17.93
CA ALA A 299 12.49 1.45 -16.89
C ALA A 299 13.00 2.87 -16.63
N HIS A 300 13.46 3.12 -15.41
CA HIS A 300 14.02 4.41 -15.03
C HIS A 300 14.97 4.22 -13.85
N ALA A 301 15.94 5.13 -13.73
CA ALA A 301 16.74 5.27 -12.53
C ALA A 301 17.14 6.74 -12.31
N ALA A 302 17.36 7.08 -11.06
CA ALA A 302 17.94 8.34 -10.64
C ALA A 302 19.04 8.08 -9.61
N LEU A 303 20.23 8.63 -9.86
CA LEU A 303 21.36 8.59 -8.95
C LEU A 303 21.69 10.00 -8.50
N ARG A 304 21.59 10.26 -7.19
CA ARG A 304 22.20 11.43 -6.56
C ARG A 304 23.56 11.04 -6.00
N ASP A 305 24.62 11.66 -6.50
CA ASP A 305 25.98 11.41 -5.99
C ASP A 305 26.22 12.13 -4.64
N GLY A 306 27.33 11.80 -3.97
CA GLY A 306 27.71 12.41 -2.68
C GLY A 306 27.96 13.93 -2.74
N ALA A 307 28.10 14.52 -3.94
CA ALA A 307 28.15 15.97 -4.14
C ALA A 307 26.75 16.59 -4.33
N GLY A 308 25.69 15.78 -4.35
CA GLY A 308 24.30 16.20 -4.51
C GLY A 308 23.84 16.31 -5.95
N ARG A 309 24.66 15.95 -6.95
CA ARG A 309 24.27 16.02 -8.36
C ARG A 309 23.40 14.83 -8.73
N VAL A 310 22.22 15.12 -9.29
CA VAL A 310 21.26 14.11 -9.75
C VAL A 310 21.52 13.79 -11.22
N THR A 311 21.67 12.50 -11.51
CA THR A 311 21.72 11.95 -12.87
C THR A 311 20.51 11.05 -13.08
N SER A 312 19.68 11.36 -14.07
CA SER A 312 18.55 10.53 -14.47
C SER A 312 18.94 9.65 -15.66
N PHE A 313 18.43 8.42 -15.67
CA PHE A 313 18.68 7.44 -16.71
C PHE A 313 17.39 7.09 -17.45
N ALA A 314 17.48 7.04 -18.78
CA ALA A 314 16.38 6.68 -19.67
C ALA A 314 16.13 5.16 -19.66
N PRO A 315 14.99 4.67 -20.19
CA PRO A 315 14.68 3.25 -20.19
C PRO A 315 15.76 2.34 -20.84
N SER A 316 16.45 2.81 -21.89
CA SER A 316 17.52 2.04 -22.55
C SER A 316 18.79 1.90 -21.70
N GLU A 317 18.96 2.78 -20.71
CA GLU A 317 20.13 2.83 -19.85
C GLU A 317 19.95 2.00 -18.58
N VAL A 318 18.75 1.48 -18.34
CA VAL A 318 18.39 0.74 -17.12
C VAL A 318 18.00 -0.69 -17.48
N ASP A 319 18.62 -1.66 -16.82
CA ASP A 319 18.17 -3.05 -16.91
C ASP A 319 18.40 -3.80 -15.60
N PHE A 320 17.52 -4.77 -15.36
CA PHE A 320 17.55 -5.68 -14.21
C PHE A 320 17.73 -7.10 -14.78
N THR A 321 18.89 -7.69 -14.50
CA THR A 321 19.27 -9.02 -14.98
C THR A 321 19.36 -9.99 -13.81
N PRO A 322 18.55 -11.06 -13.77
CA PRO A 322 18.64 -12.08 -12.74
C PRO A 322 20.01 -12.77 -12.69
N ARG A 323 20.56 -12.96 -11.49
CA ARG A 323 21.76 -13.78 -11.22
C ARG A 323 21.40 -15.09 -10.52
N ARG A 324 20.40 -15.06 -9.63
CA ARG A 324 19.93 -16.23 -8.89
C ARG A 324 18.43 -16.14 -8.65
N MET A 325 17.76 -17.27 -8.90
CA MET A 325 16.35 -17.45 -8.60
C MET A 325 16.19 -18.16 -7.25
N TRP A 326 15.17 -17.77 -6.49
CA TRP A 326 14.63 -18.53 -5.37
C TRP A 326 13.18 -18.90 -5.67
N ARG A 327 12.71 -20.02 -5.13
CA ARG A 327 11.33 -20.48 -5.30
C ARG A 327 10.68 -20.55 -3.93
N SER A 328 9.60 -19.81 -3.75
CA SER A 328 8.85 -19.78 -2.50
C SER A 328 8.28 -21.16 -2.18
N PRO A 329 8.49 -21.68 -0.96
CA PRO A 329 7.79 -22.87 -0.49
C PRO A 329 6.31 -22.60 -0.17
N HIS A 330 5.91 -21.33 0.00
CA HIS A 330 4.56 -20.93 0.41
C HIS A 330 3.61 -20.75 -0.78
N THR A 331 4.09 -20.12 -1.85
CA THR A 331 3.27 -19.79 -3.02
C THR A 331 3.71 -20.51 -4.30
N ASN A 332 4.85 -21.22 -4.26
CA ASN A 332 5.51 -21.78 -5.44
C ASN A 332 5.93 -20.74 -6.48
N THR A 333 5.97 -19.45 -6.12
CA THR A 333 6.42 -18.37 -6.99
C THR A 333 7.94 -18.37 -7.11
N SER A 334 8.48 -18.05 -8.29
CA SER A 334 9.93 -17.94 -8.49
C SER A 334 10.35 -16.48 -8.61
N TYR A 335 11.25 -16.04 -7.73
CA TYR A 335 11.74 -14.67 -7.64
C TYR A 335 13.23 -14.59 -8.00
N PRO A 336 13.65 -13.61 -8.81
CA PRO A 336 15.06 -13.27 -9.02
C PRO A 336 15.65 -12.51 -7.83
N VAL A 337 15.85 -13.19 -6.71
CA VAL A 337 16.27 -12.57 -5.43
C VAL A 337 17.67 -11.99 -5.44
N ALA A 338 18.55 -12.43 -6.36
CA ALA A 338 19.83 -11.78 -6.63
C ALA A 338 19.89 -11.32 -8.07
N MET A 339 20.32 -10.08 -8.29
CA MET A 339 20.29 -9.42 -9.59
C MET A 339 21.55 -8.62 -9.87
N THR A 340 21.74 -8.27 -11.14
CA THR A 340 22.57 -7.17 -11.58
C THR A 340 21.67 -6.06 -12.11
N VAL A 341 21.85 -4.84 -11.60
CA VAL A 341 21.17 -3.64 -12.10
C VAL A 341 22.19 -2.79 -12.84
N ARG A 342 21.90 -2.44 -14.08
CA ARG A 342 22.71 -1.51 -14.87
C ARG A 342 22.04 -0.15 -14.90
N THR A 343 22.81 0.92 -14.73
CA THR A 343 22.36 2.32 -14.92
C THR A 343 23.43 3.10 -15.67
N GLY A 344 23.23 3.31 -16.97
CA GLY A 344 24.25 3.85 -17.87
C GLY A 344 25.46 2.92 -17.92
N ALA A 345 26.64 3.44 -17.54
CA ALA A 345 27.89 2.68 -17.45
C ALA A 345 28.10 1.97 -16.10
N LEU A 346 27.26 2.26 -15.10
CA LEU A 346 27.40 1.68 -13.75
C LEU A 346 26.68 0.33 -13.69
N THR A 347 27.27 -0.60 -12.94
CA THR A 347 26.72 -1.93 -12.69
C THR A 347 26.68 -2.17 -11.19
N TRP A 348 25.51 -2.52 -10.68
CA TRP A 348 25.23 -2.76 -9.27
C TRP A 348 24.87 -4.23 -9.08
N GLN A 349 25.53 -4.87 -8.13
CA GLN A 349 25.26 -6.26 -7.75
C GLN A 349 24.37 -6.26 -6.51
N LEU A 350 23.22 -6.92 -6.62
CA LEU A 350 22.22 -7.04 -5.58
C LEU A 350 22.24 -8.46 -5.01
N ASP A 351 22.45 -8.57 -3.71
CA ASP A 351 22.44 -9.83 -2.97
C ASP A 351 21.51 -9.72 -1.74
N PRO A 352 20.51 -10.62 -1.60
CA PRO A 352 19.49 -10.48 -0.58
C PRO A 352 20.06 -10.80 0.81
N LEU A 353 19.53 -10.16 1.86
CA LEU A 353 19.84 -10.47 3.26
C LEU A 353 19.51 -11.93 3.59
N MET A 354 18.36 -12.39 3.11
CA MET A 354 17.90 -13.78 3.12
C MET A 354 16.96 -14.01 1.93
N ASP A 355 16.78 -15.26 1.53
CA ASP A 355 16.01 -15.59 0.33
C ASP A 355 14.49 -15.43 0.53
N ASP A 356 13.96 -15.94 1.63
CA ASP A 356 12.53 -15.90 1.93
C ASP A 356 12.14 -14.56 2.54
N GLN A 357 11.97 -13.57 1.67
CA GLN A 357 11.42 -12.25 1.99
C GLN A 357 10.08 -12.02 1.27
N GLU A 358 9.32 -13.10 1.04
CA GLU A 358 8.00 -13.04 0.43
C GLU A 358 6.95 -12.51 1.41
N LEU A 359 6.10 -11.60 0.94
CA LEU A 359 4.94 -11.06 1.64
C LEU A 359 3.68 -11.42 0.84
N ASP A 360 2.89 -12.36 1.37
CA ASP A 360 1.59 -12.69 0.79
C ASP A 360 0.51 -11.76 1.34
N SER A 361 0.17 -10.73 0.56
CA SER A 361 -0.87 -9.76 0.90
C SER A 361 -2.19 -9.92 0.14
N ARG A 362 -2.49 -11.13 -0.36
CA ARG A 362 -3.72 -11.39 -1.13
C ARG A 362 -5.01 -11.06 -0.38
N GLN A 363 -4.98 -11.04 0.96
CA GLN A 363 -6.14 -10.69 1.79
C GLN A 363 -6.38 -9.19 1.93
N SER A 364 -5.41 -8.33 1.58
CA SER A 364 -5.52 -6.87 1.71
C SER A 364 -5.34 -6.13 0.38
N THR A 365 -4.20 -6.29 -0.29
CA THR A 365 -3.89 -5.66 -1.59
C THR A 365 -4.27 -6.54 -2.78
N GLY A 366 -4.51 -7.84 -2.55
CA GLY A 366 -4.80 -8.80 -3.61
C GLY A 366 -3.55 -9.32 -4.34
N ALA A 367 -2.34 -9.04 -3.83
CA ALA A 367 -1.09 -9.39 -4.48
C ALA A 367 -0.07 -10.02 -3.53
N VAL A 368 0.90 -10.72 -4.13
CA VAL A 368 2.08 -11.27 -3.47
C VAL A 368 3.30 -10.47 -3.90
N TYR A 369 4.11 -10.08 -2.92
CA TYR A 369 5.29 -9.25 -3.07
C TYR A 369 6.50 -10.04 -2.59
N TRP A 370 7.68 -9.73 -3.10
CA TRP A 370 8.93 -10.03 -2.40
C TRP A 370 9.53 -8.69 -1.98
N GLU A 371 9.71 -8.51 -0.68
CA GLU A 371 9.99 -7.23 0.00
C GLU A 371 11.30 -7.33 0.76
N GLY A 372 12.42 -7.32 0.03
CA GLY A 372 13.66 -7.81 0.58
C GLY A 372 14.76 -6.79 0.79
N ALA A 373 15.24 -6.75 2.03
CA ALA A 373 16.50 -6.11 2.39
C ALA A 373 17.63 -6.73 1.55
N THR A 374 18.36 -5.88 0.84
CA THR A 374 19.34 -6.28 -0.18
C THR A 374 20.65 -5.48 -0.03
N ARG A 375 21.79 -6.17 -0.08
CA ARG A 375 23.12 -5.53 -0.12
C ARG A 375 23.41 -5.06 -1.54
N VAL A 376 24.10 -3.93 -1.66
CA VAL A 376 24.50 -3.36 -2.95
C VAL A 376 26.01 -3.36 -3.04
N SER A 377 26.55 -4.03 -4.06
CA SER A 377 27.99 -4.09 -4.32
C SER A 377 28.33 -3.54 -5.71
N ARG A 378 29.53 -2.97 -5.86
CA ARG A 378 30.13 -2.59 -7.14
C ARG A 378 31.56 -3.07 -7.16
N ASP A 379 31.97 -3.71 -8.25
CA ASP A 379 33.34 -4.24 -8.41
C ASP A 379 33.79 -5.16 -7.26
N GLY A 380 32.86 -5.94 -6.69
CA GLY A 380 33.13 -6.87 -5.59
C GLY A 380 33.17 -6.24 -4.19
N VAL A 381 32.91 -4.93 -4.06
CA VAL A 381 32.89 -4.21 -2.79
C VAL A 381 31.46 -3.81 -2.43
N GLU A 382 31.03 -4.05 -1.19
CA GLU A 382 29.73 -3.54 -0.69
C GLU A 382 29.81 -2.01 -0.60
N VAL A 383 28.97 -1.34 -1.38
CA VAL A 383 28.90 0.13 -1.50
C VAL A 383 27.63 0.70 -0.89
N GLY A 384 26.74 -0.13 -0.39
CA GLY A 384 25.50 0.32 0.23
C GLY A 384 24.52 -0.78 0.54
N ARG A 385 23.33 -0.36 0.95
CA ARG A 385 22.21 -1.23 1.30
C ARG A 385 20.94 -0.68 0.70
N ALA A 386 20.04 -1.57 0.35
CA ALA A 386 18.82 -1.26 -0.38
C ALA A 386 17.65 -2.12 0.10
N TYR A 387 16.48 -1.77 -0.41
CA TYR A 387 15.37 -2.71 -0.55
C TYR A 387 15.12 -2.98 -2.02
N LEU A 388 14.83 -4.24 -2.33
CA LEU A 388 14.39 -4.69 -3.64
C LEU A 388 12.95 -5.19 -3.47
N GLU A 389 12.02 -4.57 -4.18
CA GLU A 389 10.62 -4.97 -4.23
C GLU A 389 10.34 -5.66 -5.58
N LEU A 390 9.75 -6.85 -5.52
CA LEU A 390 9.39 -7.62 -6.71
C LEU A 390 7.90 -7.94 -6.68
N THR A 391 7.14 -7.41 -7.63
CA THR A 391 5.70 -7.66 -7.75
C THR A 391 5.39 -8.37 -9.04
N GLY A 392 4.29 -9.11 -9.12
CA GLY A 392 3.82 -9.67 -10.39
C GLY A 392 4.50 -10.97 -10.85
N TYR A 393 5.25 -11.64 -9.96
CA TYR A 393 5.88 -12.94 -10.24
C TYR A 393 4.94 -14.13 -9.97
N ALA A 394 4.03 -13.99 -9.00
CA ALA A 394 3.02 -15.01 -8.69
C ALA A 394 1.89 -14.97 -9.72
N ASP A 395 1.29 -13.80 -9.89
CA ASP A 395 0.24 -13.48 -10.84
C ASP A 395 0.42 -12.02 -11.30
N ALA A 396 -0.10 -11.69 -12.49
CA ALA A 396 -0.05 -10.32 -12.97
C ALA A 396 -0.75 -9.36 -12.00
N LEU A 397 -0.07 -8.26 -11.65
CA LEU A 397 -0.51 -7.32 -10.64
C LEU A 397 -1.80 -6.60 -11.06
N ARG A 398 -2.79 -6.58 -10.16
CA ARG A 398 -4.08 -5.88 -10.34
C ARG A 398 -4.35 -4.97 -9.15
N ILE A 399 -3.65 -3.84 -9.07
CA ILE A 399 -3.93 -2.85 -8.02
C ILE A 399 -5.13 -2.01 -8.43
N GLY A 400 -6.17 -1.98 -7.58
CA GLY A 400 -7.32 -1.10 -7.75
C GLY A 400 -8.30 -1.47 -8.88
N GLY A 401 -8.19 -2.65 -9.48
CA GLY A 401 -9.14 -3.21 -10.46
C GLY A 401 -10.06 -4.25 -9.83
N LYS A 402 -11.32 -4.33 -10.30
CA LYS A 402 -12.28 -5.38 -9.93
C LYS A 402 -11.82 -6.77 -10.35
#